data_AF-A0A5B1CAB3-F1
#
_entry.id   AF-A0A5B1CAB3-F1
#
_cell.length_a   1.000
_cell.length_b   1.000
_cell.length_c   1.000
_cell.angle_alpha   90.00
_cell.angle_beta   90.00
_cell.angle_gamma   90.00
#
_symmetry.space_group_name_H-M   'P 1'
#
loop_
_entity.id
_entity.type
_entity.pdbx_description
1 polymer ?
#
loop_
_entity_poly.entity_id
_entity_poly.type
_entity_poly.pdbx_seq_one_letter_code
_entity_poly.pdbx_strand_id
1 'polypeptide(L)'
;MMRYDPNYNPQRRPSPTPRPDYAVKQNGRVLTLLDAKYRDLWQRSLPREMLYQLVVYAISQPHRPIASILYPTAERQAKESRINIQDPVRGTKLGQVCLRPVNLQRVEQMLSTNDHQGRADRYAEAHRLAFGER
;
A
#
# COMPACT_ATOMS: atom_id res chain seq x y z
N MET A 1 11.44 9.73 -8.24
CA MET A 1 10.19 9.54 -9.01
C MET A 1 9.70 10.85 -9.61
N MET A 2 9.65 11.94 -8.84
CA MET A 2 9.28 13.26 -9.36
C MET A 2 10.49 14.19 -9.26
N ARG A 3 10.72 14.98 -10.31
CA ARG A 3 11.77 16.00 -10.31
C ARG A 3 11.28 17.18 -11.13
N TYR A 4 11.54 18.39 -10.65
CA TYR A 4 11.44 19.55 -11.52
C TYR A 4 12.44 19.42 -12.68
N ASP A 5 12.00 19.81 -13.88
CA ASP A 5 12.91 20.05 -14.98
C ASP A 5 13.84 21.22 -14.60
N PRO A 6 15.18 21.05 -14.68
CA PRO A 6 16.13 22.09 -14.30
C PRO A 6 15.97 23.40 -15.10
N ASN A 7 15.49 23.33 -16.34
CA ASN A 7 15.30 24.52 -17.20
C ASN A 7 13.98 25.25 -16.88
N TYR A 8 13.05 24.61 -16.18
CA TYR A 8 11.70 25.14 -15.92
C TYR A 8 11.37 25.17 -14.41
N ASN A 9 12.38 25.45 -13.58
CA ASN A 9 12.22 25.66 -12.13
C ASN A 9 12.78 27.03 -11.71
N PRO A 10 12.15 28.13 -12.12
CA PRO A 10 12.70 29.49 -11.96
C PRO A 10 12.94 29.87 -10.49
N GLN A 11 12.16 29.29 -9.58
CA GLN A 11 12.29 29.53 -8.14
C GLN A 11 13.15 28.46 -7.42
N ARG A 12 13.76 27.53 -8.17
CA ARG A 12 14.60 26.44 -7.65
C ARG A 12 13.94 25.68 -6.49
N ARG A 13 12.64 25.44 -6.60
CA ARG A 13 11.88 24.73 -5.57
C ARG A 13 12.40 23.29 -5.43
N PRO A 14 12.41 22.74 -4.20
CA PRO A 14 12.77 21.34 -4.00
C PRO A 14 11.80 20.44 -4.75
N SER A 15 12.33 19.36 -5.32
CA SER A 15 11.50 18.38 -6.01
C SER A 15 10.65 17.59 -5.01
N PRO A 16 9.40 17.25 -5.34
CA PRO A 16 8.59 16.36 -4.51
C PRO A 16 9.30 15.03 -4.29
N THR A 17 9.32 14.56 -3.04
CA THR A 17 9.96 13.30 -2.67
C THR A 17 8.91 12.35 -2.09
N PRO A 18 7.99 11.80 -2.92
CA PRO A 18 7.01 10.85 -2.44
C PRO A 18 7.74 9.59 -1.98
N ARG A 19 7.57 9.25 -0.70
CA ARG A 19 8.24 8.11 -0.05
C ARG A 19 7.17 7.18 0.53
N PRO A 20 7.06 5.93 0.06
CA PRO A 20 6.23 4.95 0.72
C PRO A 20 6.82 4.59 2.08
N ASP A 21 5.97 4.23 3.03
CA ASP A 21 6.42 3.78 4.36
C ASP A 21 7.26 2.50 4.25
N TYR A 22 6.88 1.56 3.37
CA TYR A 22 7.60 0.31 3.16
C TYR A 22 7.79 -0.04 1.68
N ALA A 23 8.93 -0.65 1.38
CA ALA A 23 9.21 -1.30 0.10
C ALA A 23 9.67 -2.74 0.36
N VAL A 24 8.88 -3.72 -0.09
CA VAL A 24 9.22 -5.14 0.03
C VAL A 24 10.09 -5.52 -1.16
N LYS A 25 11.26 -6.09 -0.89
CA LYS A 25 12.25 -6.44 -1.91
C LYS A 25 12.65 -7.90 -1.82
N GLN A 26 12.97 -8.49 -2.97
CA GLN A 26 13.60 -9.80 -3.08
C GLN A 26 14.69 -9.72 -4.14
N ASN A 27 15.90 -10.15 -3.81
CA ASN A 27 17.07 -10.13 -4.71
C ASN A 27 17.29 -8.75 -5.38
N GLY A 28 17.16 -7.67 -4.60
CA GLY A 28 17.31 -6.29 -5.09
C GLY A 28 16.11 -5.72 -5.86
N ARG A 29 15.14 -6.53 -6.26
CA ARG A 29 13.93 -6.10 -6.97
C ARG A 29 12.80 -5.75 -5.99
N VAL A 30 12.15 -4.61 -6.21
CA VAL A 30 10.93 -4.22 -5.48
C VAL A 30 9.77 -5.09 -5.96
N LEU A 31 9.12 -5.79 -5.02
CA LEU A 31 7.96 -6.63 -5.27
C LEU A 31 6.64 -5.88 -5.05
N THR A 32 6.60 -4.99 -4.05
CA THR A 32 5.45 -4.15 -3.75
C THR A 32 5.84 -2.95 -2.89
N LEU A 33 5.07 -1.87 -3.00
CA LEU A 33 5.15 -0.69 -2.14
C LEU A 33 3.92 -0.64 -1.24
N LEU A 34 4.15 -0.38 0.04
CA LEU A 34 3.11 -0.31 1.05
C LEU A 34 3.18 1.03 1.78
N ASP A 35 2.02 1.55 2.11
CA ASP A 35 1.84 2.71 2.97
C ASP A 35 1.03 2.26 4.20
N ALA A 36 1.30 2.81 5.38
CA ALA A 36 0.53 2.49 6.58
C ALA A 36 -0.11 3.77 7.14
N LYS A 37 -1.35 3.69 7.60
CA LYS A 37 -2.04 4.84 8.21
C LYS A 37 -2.77 4.41 9.47
N TYR A 38 -2.86 5.31 10.45
CA TYR A 38 -3.56 5.07 11.72
C TYR A 38 -5.08 5.26 11.65
N ARG A 39 -5.62 5.60 10.48
CA ARG A 39 -7.04 5.83 10.27
C ARG A 39 -7.73 4.53 9.87
N ASP A 40 -8.84 4.20 10.52
CA ASP A 40 -9.69 3.10 10.07
C ASP A 40 -10.40 3.46 8.75
N LEU A 41 -9.92 2.87 7.65
CA LEU A 41 -10.46 3.11 6.30
C LEU A 41 -11.72 2.28 5.98
N TRP A 42 -12.10 1.36 6.86
CA TRP A 42 -13.39 0.66 6.78
C TRP A 42 -14.52 1.60 7.22
N GLN A 43 -14.27 2.36 8.30
CA GLN A 43 -15.23 3.32 8.85
C GLN A 43 -15.18 4.69 8.16
N ARG A 44 -14.04 5.06 7.56
CA ARG A 44 -13.82 6.36 6.91
C ARG A 44 -13.27 6.16 5.52
N SER A 45 -13.92 6.74 4.51
CA SER A 45 -13.45 6.62 3.13
C SER A 45 -12.01 7.10 2.93
N LEU A 46 -11.31 6.48 1.97
CA LEU A 46 -9.96 6.86 1.58
C LEU A 46 -9.93 8.30 1.03
N PRO A 47 -9.16 9.21 1.62
CA PRO A 47 -9.02 10.57 1.11
C PRO A 47 -8.37 10.62 -0.27
N ARG A 48 -8.74 11.63 -1.07
CA ARG A 48 -8.28 11.79 -2.45
C ARG A 48 -6.78 11.99 -2.54
N GLU A 49 -6.20 12.75 -1.61
CA GLU A 49 -4.77 13.00 -1.54
C GLU A 49 -3.96 11.72 -1.32
N MET A 50 -4.45 10.82 -0.45
CA MET A 50 -3.83 9.51 -0.23
C MET A 50 -4.00 8.62 -1.46
N LEU A 51 -5.20 8.60 -2.05
CA LEU A 51 -5.47 7.85 -3.27
C LEU A 51 -4.52 8.24 -4.40
N TYR A 52 -4.34 9.54 -4.67
CA TYR A 52 -3.45 10.00 -5.74
C TYR A 52 -1.99 9.62 -5.49
N GLN A 53 -1.52 9.70 -4.24
CA GLN A 53 -0.19 9.23 -3.88
C GLN A 53 -0.03 7.71 -4.11
N LEU A 54 -1.04 6.91 -3.76
CA LEU A 54 -1.02 5.46 -3.98
C LEU A 54 -1.08 5.10 -5.48
N VAL A 55 -1.87 5.84 -6.27
CA VAL A 55 -1.93 5.67 -7.74
C VAL A 55 -0.55 5.87 -8.35
N VAL A 56 0.15 6.92 -7.95
CA VAL A 56 1.54 7.23 -8.35
C VAL A 56 2.46 6.04 -8.02
N TYR A 57 2.39 5.48 -6.80
CA TYR A 57 3.18 4.30 -6.44
C TYR A 57 2.82 3.07 -7.27
N ALA A 58 1.54 2.84 -7.52
CA ALA A 58 1.08 1.69 -8.29
C ALA A 58 1.67 1.75 -9.71
N ILE A 59 1.46 2.85 -10.44
CA ILE A 59 1.89 2.96 -11.84
C ILE A 59 3.41 3.10 -12.01
N SER A 60 4.15 3.48 -10.97
CA SER A 60 5.62 3.50 -11.00
C SER A 60 6.27 2.12 -10.99
N GLN A 61 5.50 1.06 -10.72
CA GLN A 61 6.01 -0.30 -10.62
C GLN A 61 5.85 -1.05 -11.95
N PRO A 62 6.95 -1.35 -12.67
CA PRO A 62 6.89 -1.81 -14.07
C PRO A 62 6.31 -3.22 -14.24
N HIS A 63 6.43 -4.09 -13.24
CA HIS A 63 6.03 -5.50 -13.37
C HIS A 63 4.73 -5.85 -12.64
N ARG A 64 4.39 -5.08 -11.61
CA ARG A 64 3.19 -5.30 -10.79
C ARG A 64 2.68 -3.91 -10.38
N PRO A 65 1.80 -3.30 -11.18
CA PRO A 65 1.36 -1.93 -10.94
C PRO A 65 0.33 -1.88 -9.81
N ILE A 66 0.76 -2.27 -8.60
CA ILE A 66 -0.07 -2.40 -7.40
C ILE A 66 0.62 -1.70 -6.25
N ALA A 67 -0.07 -0.74 -5.64
CA ALA A 67 0.31 -0.18 -4.34
C ALA A 67 -0.76 -0.56 -3.31
N SER A 68 -0.34 -0.75 -2.06
CA SER A 68 -1.28 -1.10 -0.99
C SER A 68 -1.17 -0.16 0.18
N ILE A 69 -2.30 0.12 0.81
CA ILE A 69 -2.37 0.86 2.07
C ILE A 69 -2.87 -0.07 3.16
N LEU A 70 -2.11 -0.16 4.25
CA LEU A 70 -2.46 -0.88 5.46
C LEU A 70 -3.15 0.09 6.41
N TYR A 71 -4.27 -0.34 6.98
CA TYR A 71 -5.00 0.46 7.96
C TYR A 71 -5.51 -0.40 9.12
N PRO A 72 -5.47 0.10 10.37
CA PRO A 72 -5.96 -0.64 11.52
C PRO A 72 -7.49 -0.63 11.54
N THR A 73 -8.07 -1.72 12.03
CA THR A 73 -9.50 -1.78 12.35
C THR A 73 -9.78 -2.81 13.44
N ALA A 74 -10.83 -2.58 14.22
CA ALA A 74 -11.39 -3.57 15.14
C ALA A 74 -12.52 -4.40 14.48
N GLU A 75 -12.95 -4.02 13.28
CA GLU A 75 -14.06 -4.65 12.58
C GLU A 75 -13.65 -6.03 12.06
N ARG A 76 -14.30 -7.08 12.57
CA ARG A 76 -14.01 -8.47 12.18
C ARG A 76 -14.40 -8.77 10.74
N GLN A 77 -15.32 -8.00 10.17
CA GLN A 77 -15.80 -8.18 8.81
C GLN A 77 -14.98 -7.39 7.78
N ALA A 78 -14.04 -6.55 8.22
CA ALA A 78 -13.24 -5.76 7.30
C ALA A 78 -12.40 -6.66 6.39
N LYS A 79 -12.52 -6.45 5.08
CA LYS A 79 -11.83 -7.20 4.03
C LYS A 79 -11.07 -6.26 3.10
N GLU A 80 -10.15 -6.82 2.32
CA GLU A 80 -9.42 -6.06 1.30
C GLU A 80 -10.41 -5.42 0.30
N SER A 81 -10.21 -4.14 0.03
CA SER A 81 -10.90 -3.41 -1.05
C SER A 81 -9.91 -3.04 -2.15
N ARG A 82 -10.35 -3.05 -3.41
CA ARG A 82 -9.49 -2.80 -4.57
C ARG A 82 -10.06 -1.68 -5.45
N ILE A 83 -9.21 -0.75 -5.85
CA ILE A 83 -9.54 0.33 -6.80
C ILE A 83 -8.73 0.09 -8.06
N ASN A 84 -9.40 -0.20 -9.18
CA ASN A 84 -8.74 -0.35 -10.48
C ASN A 84 -8.44 1.01 -11.09
N ILE A 85 -7.23 1.17 -11.63
CA ILE A 85 -6.79 2.38 -12.31
C ILE A 85 -6.80 2.09 -13.81
N GLN A 86 -7.50 2.94 -14.57
CA GLN A 86 -7.63 2.81 -16.01
C GLN A 86 -7.32 4.16 -16.67
N ASP A 87 -6.80 4.10 -17.90
CA ASP A 87 -6.74 5.25 -18.79
C ASP A 87 -8.18 5.74 -19.04
N PRO A 88 -8.51 7.00 -18.73
CA PRO A 88 -9.89 7.49 -18.81
C PRO A 88 -10.41 7.63 -20.25
N VAL A 89 -9.53 7.63 -21.26
CA VAL A 89 -9.89 7.76 -22.66
C VAL A 89 -9.94 6.39 -23.33
N ARG A 90 -8.96 5.52 -23.04
CA ARG A 90 -8.80 4.22 -23.70
C ARG A 90 -9.37 3.05 -22.91
N GLY A 91 -9.65 3.23 -21.61
CA GLY A 91 -10.04 2.15 -20.70
C GLY A 91 -8.91 1.16 -20.36
N THR A 92 -7.70 1.38 -20.90
CA THR A 92 -6.56 0.49 -20.68
C THR A 92 -6.19 0.44 -19.20
N LYS A 93 -6.01 -0.77 -18.66
CA LYS A 93 -5.59 -0.96 -17.26
C LYS A 93 -4.19 -0.38 -17.03
N LEU A 94 -4.08 0.52 -16.06
CA LEU A 94 -2.81 1.13 -15.64
C LEU A 94 -2.29 0.52 -14.34
N GLY A 95 -3.18 0.09 -13.44
CA GLY A 95 -2.77 -0.44 -12.14
C GLY A 95 -3.93 -0.71 -11.18
N GLN A 96 -3.61 -0.88 -9.90
CA GLN A 96 -4.57 -1.09 -8.83
C GLN A 96 -4.06 -0.54 -7.50
N VAL A 97 -4.97 -0.01 -6.68
CA VAL A 97 -4.71 0.30 -5.26
C VAL A 97 -5.47 -0.70 -4.39
N CYS A 98 -4.78 -1.33 -3.45
CA CYS A 98 -5.35 -2.27 -2.48
C CYS A 98 -5.43 -1.62 -1.09
N LEU A 99 -6.61 -1.58 -0.49
CA LEU A 99 -6.82 -1.15 0.88
C LEU A 99 -6.93 -2.40 1.74
N ARG A 100 -5.95 -2.63 2.62
CA ARG A 100 -5.85 -3.86 3.41
C ARG A 100 -6.06 -3.58 4.90
N PRO A 101 -7.12 -4.12 5.49
CA PRO A 101 -7.34 -4.00 6.92
C PRO A 101 -6.34 -4.87 7.70
N VAL A 102 -5.79 -4.28 8.74
CA VAL A 102 -5.04 -4.94 9.81
C VAL A 102 -5.97 -5.06 11.00
N ASN A 103 -6.49 -6.27 11.23
CA ASN A 103 -7.38 -6.52 12.36
C ASN A 103 -6.57 -6.52 13.67
N LEU A 104 -6.81 -5.52 14.52
CA LEU A 104 -6.01 -5.32 15.73
C LEU A 104 -6.19 -6.43 16.77
N GLN A 105 -7.41 -6.99 16.90
CA GLN A 105 -7.67 -8.11 17.80
C GLN A 105 -6.86 -9.35 17.39
N ARG A 106 -6.79 -9.63 16.08
CA ARG A 106 -5.99 -10.74 15.56
C ARG A 106 -4.50 -10.51 15.80
N VAL A 107 -4.01 -9.30 15.57
CA VAL A 107 -2.60 -8.94 15.82
C VAL A 107 -2.25 -9.11 17.30
N GLU A 108 -3.08 -8.63 18.22
CA GLU A 108 -2.90 -8.80 19.66
C GLU A 108 -2.78 -10.28 20.06
N GLN A 109 -3.68 -11.12 19.55
CA GLN A 109 -3.65 -12.57 19.78
C GLN A 109 -2.34 -13.18 19.25
N MET A 110 -1.93 -12.83 18.02
CA MET A 110 -0.69 -13.32 17.43
C MET A 110 0.57 -12.85 18.16
N LEU A 111 0.52 -11.70 18.83
CA LEU A 111 1.64 -11.18 19.63
C LEU A 111 1.71 -11.82 21.03
N SER A 112 0.59 -12.33 21.53
CA SER A 112 0.52 -13.00 22.84
C SER A 112 1.09 -14.43 22.82
N THR A 113 1.23 -15.02 21.62
CA THR A 113 1.76 -16.39 21.43
C THR A 113 3.19 -16.35 20.90
N ASN A 114 4.16 -16.82 21.70
CA ASN A 114 5.60 -16.80 21.36
C ASN A 114 6.19 -18.16 20.95
N ASP A 115 5.35 -19.14 20.64
CA ASP A 115 5.80 -20.45 20.17
C ASP A 115 6.09 -20.48 18.64
N HIS A 116 6.41 -21.67 18.13
CA HIS A 116 6.64 -21.86 16.70
C HIS A 116 5.39 -21.58 15.85
N GLN A 117 4.20 -21.88 16.37
CA GLN A 117 2.94 -21.67 15.67
C GLN A 117 2.65 -20.17 15.53
N GLY A 118 2.81 -19.40 16.61
CA GLY A 118 2.65 -17.94 16.59
C GLY A 118 3.60 -17.25 15.62
N ARG A 119 4.83 -17.77 15.46
CA ARG A 119 5.76 -17.27 14.42
C ARG A 119 5.26 -17.54 13.00
N ALA A 120 4.75 -18.75 12.73
CA ALA A 120 4.19 -19.11 11.43
C ALA A 120 2.95 -18.24 11.10
N ASP A 121 2.08 -18.01 12.07
CA ASP A 121 0.87 -17.19 11.89
C ASP A 121 1.21 -15.73 11.58
N ARG A 122 2.18 -15.15 12.29
CA ARG A 122 2.68 -13.79 12.01
C ARG A 122 3.29 -13.69 10.62
N TYR A 123 4.06 -14.69 10.19
CA TYR A 123 4.61 -14.72 8.83
C TYR A 123 3.51 -14.78 7.77
N ALA A 124 2.52 -15.67 7.95
CA ALA A 124 1.39 -15.79 7.05
C ALA A 124 0.60 -14.49 6.96
N GLU A 125 0.34 -13.82 8.09
CA GLU A 125 -0.36 -12.55 8.10
C GLU A 125 0.46 -11.43 7.43
N ALA A 126 1.76 -11.32 7.72
CA ALA A 126 2.62 -10.34 7.07
C ALA A 126 2.69 -10.55 5.56
N HIS A 127 2.76 -11.80 5.10
CA HIS A 127 2.71 -12.14 3.69
C HIS A 127 1.37 -11.73 3.05
N ARG A 128 0.24 -12.03 3.71
CA ARG A 128 -1.10 -11.60 3.26
C ARG A 128 -1.21 -10.09 3.18
N LEU A 129 -0.73 -9.36 4.18
CA LEU A 129 -0.74 -7.89 4.20
C LEU A 129 0.16 -7.30 3.11
N ALA A 130 1.29 -7.91 2.79
CA ALA A 130 2.19 -7.45 1.74
C ALA A 130 1.67 -7.75 0.33
N PHE A 131 1.09 -8.94 0.11
CA PHE A 131 0.82 -9.42 -1.25
C PHE A 131 -0.66 -9.56 -1.61
N GLY A 132 -1.55 -9.47 -0.61
CA GLY A 132 -2.99 -9.69 -0.74
C GLY A 132 -3.38 -11.15 -0.57
N GLU A 133 -4.68 -11.41 -0.56
CA GLU A 133 -5.24 -12.76 -0.69
C GLU A 133 -5.06 -13.25 -2.14
N ARG A 134 -4.75 -14.54 -2.31
CA ARG A 134 -4.58 -15.19 -3.61
C ARG A 134 -5.90 -15.25 -4.37
#